data_AF-A0A7Z0AZJ7-F1
#
_entry.id   AF-A0A7Z0AZJ7-F1
#
_cell.length_a   1.000
_cell.length_b   1.000
_cell.length_c   1.000
_cell.angle_alpha   90.00
_cell.angle_beta   90.00
_cell.angle_gamma   90.00
#
_symmetry.space_group_name_H-M   'P 1'
#
loop_
_entity.id
_entity.type
_entity.pdbx_description
1 polymer ?
#
loop_
_entity_poly.entity_id
_entity_poly.type
_entity_poly.pdbx_seq_one_letter_code
_entity_poly.pdbx_strand_id
1 'polypeptide(L)'
;MSEPLPGVGANFAARARIPDIARAAGVSTATVDRVLNGRENVRAVTAQRVLQAAAQLGYLLTPNAPAVTASKPMRIAFLLPAGTNRYLHMLGDYIDFAHDQWNALDMKCRVHYVESFNPKELADRLLQYGQRADGVVFMALEHPQVRDAVNTLADQGVPAITLISDLSNARRLAYVGIDNRSAGRTAALLLGRFMGAETEWQDRDARGQSQLSRARRARDRLSASDRIDVSSGTRDRTA
;
A
#
# COMPACT_ATOMS: atom_id res chain seq x y z
N MET A 1 42.32 -5.99 8.15
CA MET A 1 42.25 -5.42 6.79
C MET A 1 41.31 -6.30 6.00
N SER A 2 40.05 -5.89 5.89
CA SER A 2 39.01 -6.62 5.16
C SER A 2 38.64 -5.79 3.94
N GLU A 3 38.81 -6.36 2.76
CA GLU A 3 38.46 -5.73 1.47
C GLU A 3 36.96 -5.39 1.42
N PRO A 4 36.58 -4.24 0.84
CA PRO A 4 35.19 -3.93 0.58
C PRO A 4 34.66 -4.75 -0.62
N LEU A 5 33.39 -5.14 -0.52
CA LEU A 5 32.67 -5.94 -1.52
C LEU A 5 32.58 -5.21 -2.88
N PRO A 6 32.82 -5.91 -4.01
CA PRO A 6 32.65 -5.34 -5.33
C PRO A 6 31.18 -5.35 -5.74
N GLY A 7 30.64 -4.20 -6.14
CA GLY A 7 29.39 -4.14 -6.90
C GLY A 7 28.27 -3.26 -6.34
N VAL A 8 28.53 -1.97 -6.08
CA VAL A 8 27.52 -0.91 -6.26
C VAL A 8 28.21 0.26 -6.95
N GLY A 9 28.57 0.05 -8.21
CA GLY A 9 28.91 1.12 -9.13
C GLY A 9 27.61 1.71 -9.68
N ALA A 10 26.96 2.59 -8.93
CA ALA A 10 25.98 3.52 -9.47
C ALA A 10 26.46 4.92 -9.10
N ASN A 11 27.33 5.41 -9.98
CA ASN A 11 27.61 6.81 -10.29
C ASN A 11 26.62 7.79 -9.61
N PHE A 12 27.13 8.79 -8.88
CA PHE A 12 26.38 10.00 -8.47
C PHE A 12 25.99 10.83 -9.72
N ALA A 13 25.23 10.20 -10.61
CA ALA A 13 24.90 10.68 -11.93
C ALA A 13 23.81 11.75 -11.78
N ALA A 14 24.21 12.98 -12.06
CA ALA A 14 23.39 14.09 -12.55
C ALA A 14 21.93 14.11 -12.07
N ARG A 15 21.67 15.02 -11.11
CA ARG A 15 20.36 15.56 -10.72
C ARG A 15 19.35 15.44 -11.87
N ALA A 16 18.43 14.48 -11.78
CA ALA A 16 17.46 14.20 -12.83
C ALA A 16 16.65 15.46 -13.16
N ARG A 17 16.42 15.73 -14.44
CA ARG A 17 15.65 16.90 -14.91
C ARG A 17 14.38 16.43 -15.62
N ILE A 18 13.43 17.35 -15.83
CA ILE A 18 12.17 17.09 -16.58
C ILE A 18 12.42 16.38 -17.94
N PRO A 19 13.47 16.72 -18.73
CA PRO A 19 13.78 15.99 -19.96
C PRO A 19 14.14 14.51 -19.76
N ASP A 20 14.75 14.16 -18.63
CA ASP A 20 15.13 12.77 -18.32
C ASP A 20 13.91 11.94 -17.95
N ILE A 21 12.98 12.53 -17.19
CA ILE A 21 11.67 11.91 -16.90
C ILE A 21 10.89 11.71 -18.19
N ALA A 22 10.86 12.71 -19.08
CA ALA A 22 10.16 12.63 -20.35
C ALA A 22 10.71 11.48 -21.22
N ARG A 23 12.05 11.34 -21.28
CA ARG A 23 12.73 10.25 -21.99
C ARG A 23 12.40 8.88 -21.39
N ALA A 24 12.50 8.74 -20.06
CA ALA A 24 12.22 7.48 -19.37
C ALA A 24 10.73 7.08 -19.45
N ALA A 25 9.82 8.04 -19.37
CA ALA A 25 8.39 7.82 -19.47
C ALA A 25 7.88 7.70 -20.92
N GLY A 26 8.71 8.01 -21.93
CA GLY A 26 8.34 7.97 -23.36
C GLY A 26 7.26 8.98 -23.74
N VAL A 27 7.31 10.20 -23.18
CA VAL A 27 6.35 11.28 -23.42
C VAL A 27 7.07 12.61 -23.65
N SER A 28 6.34 13.67 -24.05
CA SER A 28 6.91 15.02 -24.14
C SER A 28 7.08 15.65 -22.75
N THR A 29 8.02 16.61 -22.64
CA THR A 29 8.21 17.42 -21.43
C THR A 29 6.94 18.17 -21.01
N ALA A 30 6.12 18.61 -21.98
CA ALA A 30 4.82 19.22 -21.72
C ALA A 30 3.83 18.27 -21.04
N THR A 31 3.87 16.97 -21.37
CA THR A 31 3.05 15.96 -20.69
C THR A 31 3.55 15.70 -19.28
N VAL A 32 4.88 15.68 -19.07
CA VAL A 32 5.45 15.58 -17.72
C VAL A 32 5.05 16.78 -16.86
N ASP A 33 5.13 18.00 -17.39
CA ASP A 33 4.70 19.23 -16.72
C ASP A 33 3.22 19.19 -16.33
N ARG A 34 2.34 18.69 -17.21
CA ARG A 34 0.90 18.51 -16.90
C ARG A 34 0.67 17.51 -15.78
N VAL A 35 1.39 16.38 -15.78
CA VAL A 35 1.25 15.35 -14.74
C VAL A 35 1.77 15.84 -13.39
N LEU A 36 2.94 16.48 -13.36
CA LEU A 36 3.57 16.94 -12.12
C LEU A 36 2.81 18.11 -11.49
N ASN A 37 2.20 18.98 -12.30
CA ASN A 37 1.44 20.14 -11.84
C ASN A 37 -0.08 19.90 -11.79
N GLY A 38 -0.54 18.65 -11.92
CA GLY A 38 -1.96 18.30 -11.75
C GLY A 38 -2.93 18.95 -12.74
N ARG A 39 -2.49 19.26 -13.98
CA ARG A 39 -3.34 19.87 -15.01
C ARG A 39 -4.24 18.83 -15.67
N GLU A 40 -5.47 19.22 -16.03
CA GLU A 40 -6.44 18.36 -16.72
C GLU A 40 -5.94 17.90 -18.11
N ASN A 41 -6.47 16.76 -18.61
CA ASN A 41 -6.20 16.11 -19.91
C ASN A 41 -4.99 15.16 -20.03
N VAL A 42 -4.62 14.41 -18.98
CA VAL A 42 -3.68 13.27 -19.12
C VAL A 42 -4.37 11.95 -18.77
N ARG A 43 -4.25 10.95 -19.66
CA ARG A 43 -4.77 9.60 -19.41
C ARG A 43 -4.10 9.00 -18.17
N ALA A 44 -4.86 8.33 -17.31
CA ALA A 44 -4.35 7.74 -16.07
C ALA A 44 -3.12 6.83 -16.28
N VAL A 45 -3.14 6.02 -17.35
CA VAL A 45 -2.00 5.15 -17.72
C VAL A 45 -0.73 5.94 -18.02
N THR A 46 -0.86 7.10 -18.69
CA THR A 46 0.26 7.98 -19.00
C THR A 46 0.76 8.69 -17.75
N ALA A 47 -0.14 9.15 -16.87
CA ALA A 47 0.23 9.75 -15.60
C ALA A 47 1.01 8.78 -14.72
N GLN A 48 0.55 7.52 -14.62
CA GLN A 48 1.23 6.47 -13.86
C GLN A 48 2.65 6.20 -14.37
N ARG A 49 2.84 6.11 -15.69
CA ARG A 49 4.17 5.95 -16.31
C ARG A 49 5.11 7.11 -15.97
N VAL A 50 4.62 8.34 -16.02
CA VAL A 50 5.40 9.53 -15.68
C VAL A 50 5.80 9.54 -14.20
N LEU A 51 4.86 9.25 -13.30
CA LEU A 51 5.13 9.19 -11.86
C LEU A 51 6.13 8.07 -11.52
N GLN A 52 6.01 6.91 -12.15
CA GLN A 52 6.94 5.80 -11.97
C GLN A 52 8.36 6.17 -12.44
N ALA A 53 8.49 6.79 -13.62
CA ALA A 53 9.78 7.26 -14.13
C ALA A 53 10.40 8.34 -13.23
N ALA A 54 9.59 9.29 -12.73
CA ALA A 54 10.04 10.34 -11.82
C ALA A 54 10.54 9.77 -10.49
N ALA A 55 9.87 8.74 -9.95
CA ALA A 55 10.29 8.04 -8.74
C ALA A 55 11.59 7.25 -8.94
N GLN A 56 11.71 6.50 -10.04
CA GLN A 56 12.91 5.73 -10.38
C GLN A 56 14.16 6.62 -10.56
N LEU A 57 13.97 7.82 -11.10
CA LEU A 57 15.05 8.80 -11.33
C LEU A 57 15.33 9.67 -10.09
N GLY A 58 14.64 9.47 -8.97
CA GLY A 58 14.79 10.31 -7.78
C GLY A 58 14.41 11.79 -8.01
N TYR A 59 13.65 12.10 -9.06
CA TYR A 59 13.24 13.47 -9.36
C TYR A 59 12.33 14.04 -8.27
N LEU A 60 11.43 13.21 -7.73
CA LEU A 60 10.58 13.58 -6.60
C LEU A 60 11.39 13.87 -5.32
N LEU A 61 12.65 13.43 -5.25
CA LEU A 61 13.55 13.64 -4.12
C LEU A 61 14.49 14.84 -4.34
N THR A 62 14.36 15.56 -5.46
CA THR A 62 15.25 16.67 -5.83
C THR A 62 14.71 18.02 -5.34
N PRO A 63 15.52 18.87 -4.67
CA PRO A 63 15.09 20.18 -4.12
C PRO A 63 14.56 21.24 -5.11
N ASN A 64 14.46 20.93 -6.40
CA ASN A 64 14.07 21.86 -7.48
C ASN A 64 12.68 21.54 -8.07
N ALA A 65 11.86 20.71 -7.42
CA ALA A 65 10.43 20.74 -7.68
C ALA A 65 9.94 22.18 -7.44
N PRO A 66 9.10 22.77 -8.31
CA PRO A 66 8.68 24.16 -8.17
C PRO A 66 8.16 24.35 -6.76
N ALA A 67 8.81 25.24 -6.00
CA ALA A 67 8.41 25.59 -4.66
C ALA A 67 7.01 26.18 -4.74
N VAL A 68 6.01 25.33 -4.47
CA VAL A 68 4.66 25.78 -4.19
C VAL A 68 4.79 26.69 -2.99
N THR A 69 4.47 27.96 -3.20
CA THR A 69 4.42 29.08 -2.26
C THR A 69 4.34 28.60 -0.81
N ALA A 70 5.41 28.82 -0.03
CA ALA A 70 5.59 28.52 1.40
C ALA A 70 4.32 28.05 2.13
N SER A 71 3.93 26.80 1.87
CA SER A 71 2.86 26.15 2.60
C SER A 71 3.45 25.68 3.92
N LYS A 72 2.60 25.54 4.94
CA LYS A 72 3.03 24.85 6.15
C LYS A 72 3.31 23.39 5.75
N PRO A 73 4.42 22.78 6.21
CA PRO A 73 4.72 21.39 5.87
C PRO A 73 3.57 20.47 6.28
N MET A 74 3.19 19.56 5.38
CA MET A 74 2.12 18.60 5.63
C MET A 74 2.50 17.67 6.77
N ARG A 75 1.63 17.54 7.77
CA ARG A 75 1.84 16.71 8.94
C ARG A 75 1.16 15.37 8.73
N ILE A 76 1.93 14.29 8.72
CA ILE A 76 1.41 12.94 8.56
C ILE A 76 1.62 12.17 9.86
N ALA A 77 0.53 11.63 10.42
CA ALA A 77 0.59 10.79 11.61
C ALA A 77 0.55 9.31 11.21
N PHE A 78 1.58 8.55 11.60
CA PHE A 78 1.63 7.11 11.45
C PHE A 78 1.19 6.44 12.76
N LEU A 79 0.11 5.66 12.72
CA LEU A 79 -0.40 4.91 13.86
C LEU A 79 -0.01 3.44 13.72
N LEU A 80 1.00 3.02 14.47
CA LEU A 80 1.52 1.65 14.44
C LEU A 80 1.18 0.92 15.75
N PRO A 81 0.88 -0.38 15.71
CA PRO A 81 0.64 -1.13 16.94
C PRO A 81 1.89 -1.20 17.81
N ALA A 82 1.75 -0.85 19.09
CA ALA A 82 2.74 -1.06 20.14
C ALA A 82 2.89 -2.56 20.43
N GLY A 83 4.07 -3.00 20.87
CA GLY A 83 4.28 -4.39 21.27
C GLY A 83 5.73 -4.82 21.07
N THR A 84 5.95 -6.11 20.83
CA THR A 84 7.29 -6.70 20.66
C THR A 84 7.61 -7.08 19.21
N ASN A 85 6.72 -6.75 18.26
CA ASN A 85 6.92 -7.09 16.86
C ASN A 85 8.06 -6.27 16.25
N ARG A 86 9.22 -6.91 16.06
CA ARG A 86 10.43 -6.29 15.51
C ARG A 86 10.22 -5.61 14.15
N TYR A 87 9.36 -6.16 13.30
CA TYR A 87 9.08 -5.56 11.99
C TYR A 87 8.39 -4.19 12.13
N LEU A 88 7.43 -4.08 13.06
CA LEU A 88 6.73 -2.81 13.31
C LEU A 88 7.64 -1.74 13.91
N HIS A 89 8.54 -2.13 14.83
CA HIS A 89 9.55 -1.21 15.37
C HIS A 89 10.51 -0.73 14.30
N MET A 90 11.05 -1.64 13.49
CA MET A 90 11.94 -1.31 12.38
C MET A 90 11.25 -0.35 11.39
N LEU A 91 9.98 -0.60 11.07
CA LEU A 91 9.21 0.30 10.21
C LEU A 91 9.07 1.70 10.84
N GLY A 92 8.77 1.78 12.14
CA GLY A 92 8.74 3.04 12.87
C GLY A 92 10.08 3.79 12.80
N ASP A 93 11.18 3.10 13.09
CA ASP A 93 12.53 3.65 13.03
C ASP A 93 12.88 4.15 11.62
N TYR A 94 12.50 3.44 10.57
CA TYR A 94 12.71 3.88 9.19
C TYR A 94 11.90 5.14 8.84
N ILE A 95 10.65 5.23 9.30
CA ILE A 95 9.83 6.43 9.10
C ILE A 95 10.47 7.63 9.79
N ASP A 96 10.94 7.47 11.03
CA ASP A 96 11.58 8.55 11.78
C ASP A 96 12.97 8.92 11.20
N PHE A 97 13.75 7.93 10.75
CA PHE A 97 15.06 8.15 10.12
C PHE A 97 14.96 8.84 8.75
N ALA A 98 13.85 8.65 8.03
CA ALA A 98 13.62 9.29 6.74
C ALA A 98 13.29 10.80 6.83
N HIS A 99 13.56 11.46 7.97
CA HIS A 99 13.28 12.87 8.22
C HIS A 99 13.74 13.81 7.08
N ASP A 100 14.97 13.66 6.60
CA ASP A 100 15.50 14.51 5.52
C ASP A 100 14.75 14.30 4.20
N GLN A 101 14.30 13.06 3.92
CA GLN A 101 13.51 12.74 2.73
C GLN A 101 12.11 13.35 2.83
N TRP A 102 11.49 13.30 4.01
CA TRP A 102 10.20 13.96 4.26
C TRP A 102 10.30 15.47 4.14
N ASN A 103 11.35 16.08 4.72
CA ASN A 103 11.56 17.52 4.65
C ASN A 103 11.78 17.99 3.20
N ALA A 104 12.48 17.21 2.37
CA ALA A 104 12.64 17.50 0.94
C ALA A 104 11.31 17.50 0.17
N LEU A 105 10.28 16.84 0.71
CA LEU A 105 8.92 16.78 0.19
C LEU A 105 7.95 17.76 0.90
N ASP A 106 8.45 18.65 1.76
CA ASP A 106 7.65 19.53 2.62
C ASP A 106 6.66 18.76 3.52
N MET A 107 7.10 17.61 4.04
CA MET A 107 6.33 16.74 4.92
C MET A 107 7.01 16.56 6.28
N LYS A 108 6.19 16.46 7.33
CA LYS A 108 6.59 16.06 8.68
C LYS A 108 5.82 14.82 9.08
N CYS A 109 6.49 13.68 9.01
CA CYS A 109 5.96 12.40 9.43
C CYS A 109 6.32 12.14 10.90
N ARG A 110 5.37 11.61 11.68
CA ARG A 110 5.62 11.15 13.06
C ARG A 110 4.94 9.83 13.32
N VAL A 111 5.66 8.93 13.99
CA VAL A 111 5.14 7.66 14.44
C VAL A 111 4.52 7.79 15.83
N HIS A 112 3.35 7.18 16.00
CA HIS A 112 2.64 7.06 17.25
C HIS A 112 2.26 5.61 17.45
N TYR A 113 2.71 5.05 18.57
CA TYR A 113 2.41 3.68 18.93
C TYR A 113 1.06 3.61 19.67
N VAL A 114 0.17 2.76 19.17
CA VAL A 114 -1.19 2.55 19.69
C VAL A 114 -1.31 1.16 20.28
N GLU A 115 -2.17 0.97 21.27
CA GLU A 115 -2.39 -0.35 21.86
C GLU A 115 -2.79 -1.37 20.77
N SER A 116 -2.08 -2.51 20.73
CA SER A 116 -2.33 -3.57 19.76
C SER A 116 -3.68 -4.23 19.97
N PHE A 117 -4.35 -4.60 18.87
CA PHE A 117 -5.63 -5.34 18.87
C PHE A 117 -6.77 -4.67 19.65
N ASN A 118 -6.72 -3.35 19.87
CA ASN A 118 -7.79 -2.57 20.49
C ASN A 118 -8.46 -1.64 19.46
N PRO A 119 -9.62 -2.04 18.87
CA PRO A 119 -10.29 -1.25 17.85
C PRO A 119 -10.80 0.11 18.34
N LYS A 120 -11.20 0.18 19.61
CA LYS A 120 -11.70 1.42 20.21
C LYS A 120 -10.56 2.43 20.35
N GLU A 121 -9.44 2.03 20.93
CA GLU A 121 -8.27 2.88 21.06
C GLU A 121 -7.77 3.36 19.68
N LEU A 122 -7.72 2.46 18.69
CA LEU A 122 -7.34 2.86 17.33
C LEU A 122 -8.31 3.90 16.73
N ALA A 123 -9.62 3.71 16.88
CA ALA A 123 -10.63 4.64 16.41
C ALA A 123 -10.51 6.02 17.09
N ASP A 124 -10.37 6.04 18.42
CA ASP A 124 -10.20 7.26 19.21
C ASP A 124 -8.94 8.03 18.79
N ARG A 125 -7.84 7.30 18.53
CA ARG A 125 -6.57 7.89 18.09
C ARG A 125 -6.62 8.39 16.65
N LEU A 126 -7.29 7.68 15.74
CA LEU A 126 -7.52 8.16 14.38
C LEU A 126 -8.21 9.53 14.39
N LEU A 127 -9.28 9.67 15.17
CA LEU A 127 -10.00 10.94 15.32
C LEU A 127 -9.15 12.01 16.01
N GLN A 128 -8.41 11.65 17.07
CA GLN A 128 -7.54 12.59 17.79
C GLN A 128 -6.43 13.15 16.90
N TYR A 129 -5.74 12.29 16.16
CA TYR A 129 -4.64 12.71 15.29
C TYR A 129 -5.15 13.37 14.01
N GLY A 130 -6.32 12.97 13.51
CA GLY A 130 -6.96 13.65 12.36
C GLY A 130 -7.26 15.13 12.59
N GLN A 131 -7.50 15.55 13.84
CA GLN A 131 -7.66 16.98 14.17
C GLN A 131 -6.36 17.80 14.04
N ARG A 132 -5.20 17.13 14.04
CA ARG A 132 -3.88 17.76 14.17
C ARG A 132 -2.94 17.44 13.02
N ALA A 133 -3.26 16.45 12.21
CA ALA A 133 -2.51 16.00 11.06
C ALA A 133 -3.29 16.34 9.78
N ASP A 134 -2.55 16.54 8.70
CA ASP A 134 -3.10 16.77 7.37
C ASP A 134 -3.36 15.43 6.65
N GLY A 135 -2.98 14.30 7.26
CA GLY A 135 -3.32 12.94 6.87
C GLY A 135 -2.90 11.92 7.93
N VAL A 136 -3.54 10.75 7.92
CA VAL A 136 -3.21 9.63 8.82
C VAL A 136 -2.86 8.37 8.03
N VAL A 137 -1.84 7.67 8.47
CA VAL A 137 -1.43 6.36 7.96
C VAL A 137 -1.51 5.36 9.11
N PHE A 138 -2.16 4.22 8.95
CA PHE A 138 -2.35 3.29 10.07
C PHE A 138 -2.44 1.83 9.64
N MET A 139 -2.08 0.93 10.55
CA MET A 139 -2.39 -0.49 10.40
C MET A 139 -3.86 -0.73 10.76
N ALA A 140 -4.64 -1.21 9.81
CA ALA A 140 -6.07 -1.42 10.02
C ALA A 140 -6.38 -2.63 10.91
N LEU A 141 -7.35 -2.44 11.80
CA LEU A 141 -8.12 -3.53 12.42
C LEU A 141 -9.49 -3.58 11.74
N GLU A 142 -9.87 -4.73 11.19
CA GLU A 142 -11.19 -4.90 10.55
C GLU A 142 -12.29 -4.87 11.60
N HIS A 143 -12.85 -3.68 11.84
CA HIS A 143 -13.83 -3.43 12.88
C HIS A 143 -14.74 -2.24 12.53
N PRO A 144 -16.06 -2.28 12.84
CA PRO A 144 -16.98 -1.18 12.54
C PRO A 144 -16.55 0.17 13.12
N GLN A 145 -16.10 0.23 14.38
CA GLN A 145 -15.66 1.49 14.99
C GLN A 145 -14.48 2.14 14.26
N VAL A 146 -13.53 1.34 13.75
CA VAL A 146 -12.40 1.85 12.98
C VAL A 146 -12.87 2.37 11.63
N ARG A 147 -13.82 1.66 11.00
CA ARG A 147 -14.45 2.09 9.73
C ARG A 147 -15.19 3.42 9.90
N ASP A 148 -15.96 3.56 10.98
CA ASP A 148 -16.71 4.79 11.28
C ASP A 148 -15.77 5.97 11.56
N ALA A 149 -14.67 5.74 12.28
CA ALA A 149 -13.63 6.76 12.48
C ALA A 149 -13.00 7.19 11.15
N VAL A 150 -12.63 6.25 10.27
CA VAL A 150 -12.08 6.56 8.94
C VAL A 150 -13.09 7.33 8.08
N ASN A 151 -14.36 6.94 8.11
CA ASN A 151 -15.41 7.64 7.38
C ASN A 151 -15.60 9.07 7.90
N THR A 152 -15.49 9.27 9.22
CA THR A 152 -15.55 10.60 9.85
C THR A 152 -14.37 11.47 9.41
N LEU A 153 -13.15 10.92 9.35
CA LEU A 153 -11.99 11.63 8.82
C LEU A 153 -12.18 12.04 7.36
N ALA A 154 -12.74 11.16 6.54
CA ALA A 154 -13.06 11.46 5.15
C ALA A 154 -14.08 12.63 5.03
N ASP A 155 -15.12 12.67 5.88
CA ASP A 155 -16.07 13.79 5.92
C ASP A 155 -15.42 15.12 6.35
N GLN A 156 -14.36 15.03 7.16
CA GLN A 156 -13.55 16.18 7.59
C GLN A 156 -12.47 16.58 6.59
N GLY A 157 -12.37 15.90 5.44
CA GLY A 157 -11.35 16.13 4.43
C GLY A 157 -9.95 15.66 4.84
N VAL A 158 -9.83 14.83 5.88
CA VAL A 158 -8.56 14.26 6.35
C VAL A 158 -8.35 12.90 5.69
N PRO A 159 -7.38 12.75 4.78
CA PRO A 159 -7.12 11.49 4.11
C PRO A 159 -6.57 10.45 5.08
N ALA A 160 -7.17 9.26 5.04
CA ALA A 160 -6.69 8.09 5.78
C ALA A 160 -6.12 7.04 4.81
N ILE A 161 -4.90 6.57 5.08
CA ILE A 161 -4.22 5.52 4.31
C ILE A 161 -4.00 4.32 5.23
N THR A 162 -4.34 3.14 4.76
CA THR A 162 -4.09 1.89 5.49
C THR A 162 -2.78 1.26 5.02
N LEU A 163 -2.06 0.63 5.94
CA LEU A 163 -0.71 0.08 5.74
C LEU A 163 -0.66 -1.34 6.31
N ILE A 164 -0.02 -2.29 5.61
CA ILE A 164 0.19 -3.71 5.98
C ILE A 164 -1.10 -4.54 6.07
N SER A 165 -2.14 -4.01 6.72
CA SER A 165 -3.50 -4.55 6.75
C SER A 165 -4.48 -3.51 6.21
N ASP A 166 -5.57 -4.02 5.64
CA ASP A 166 -6.57 -3.25 4.93
C ASP A 166 -7.88 -3.20 5.77
N LEU A 167 -8.71 -2.18 5.55
CA LEU A 167 -10.03 -2.00 6.13
C LEU A 167 -11.09 -1.99 5.01
N SER A 168 -11.91 -3.04 4.96
CA SER A 168 -12.97 -3.15 3.96
C SER A 168 -14.12 -2.15 4.22
N ASN A 169 -14.76 -1.69 3.14
CA ASN A 169 -15.93 -0.79 3.16
C ASN A 169 -15.72 0.54 3.92
N ALA A 170 -14.48 1.03 4.01
CA ALA A 170 -14.15 2.34 4.56
C ALA A 170 -13.77 3.33 3.43
N ARG A 171 -14.09 4.62 3.59
CA ARG A 171 -13.67 5.70 2.68
C ARG A 171 -12.23 6.15 2.92
N ARG A 172 -11.31 5.18 2.99
CA ARG A 172 -9.87 5.44 3.03
C ARG A 172 -9.36 5.81 1.63
N LEU A 173 -8.33 6.63 1.57
CA LEU A 173 -7.74 7.14 0.31
C LEU A 173 -6.98 6.04 -0.44
N ALA A 174 -6.12 5.29 0.26
CA ALA A 174 -5.28 4.26 -0.36
C ALA A 174 -4.89 3.15 0.63
N TYR A 175 -4.45 2.02 0.09
CA TYR A 175 -3.83 0.93 0.85
C TYR A 175 -2.42 0.67 0.34
N VAL A 176 -1.48 0.53 1.29
CA VAL A 176 -0.08 0.20 1.03
C VAL A 176 0.25 -1.12 1.71
N GLY A 177 0.34 -2.19 0.92
CA GLY A 177 0.69 -3.52 1.41
C GLY A 177 0.42 -4.59 0.36
N ILE A 178 0.60 -5.85 0.75
CA ILE A 178 0.28 -6.98 -0.11
C ILE A 178 -1.23 -7.26 -0.09
N ASP A 179 -1.74 -7.99 -1.10
CA ASP A 179 -3.10 -8.51 -1.03
C ASP A 179 -3.15 -9.67 -0.02
N ASN A 180 -3.40 -9.34 1.25
CA ASN A 180 -3.52 -10.32 2.34
C ASN A 180 -4.65 -11.32 2.11
N ARG A 181 -5.67 -10.94 1.33
CA ARG A 181 -6.77 -11.84 0.99
C ARG A 181 -6.30 -12.92 0.03
N SER A 182 -5.55 -12.54 -1.00
CA SER A 182 -4.92 -13.47 -1.92
C SER A 182 -3.85 -14.32 -1.22
N ALA A 183 -3.02 -13.72 -0.36
CA ALA A 183 -2.04 -14.46 0.45
C ALA A 183 -2.72 -15.51 1.34
N GLY A 184 -3.80 -15.15 2.05
CA GLY A 184 -4.56 -16.07 2.89
C GLY A 184 -5.22 -17.20 2.10
N ARG A 185 -5.71 -16.93 0.88
CA ARG A 185 -6.23 -17.97 -0.02
C ARG A 185 -5.15 -18.95 -0.47
N THR A 186 -3.98 -18.44 -0.83
CA THR A 186 -2.83 -19.27 -1.19
C THR A 186 -2.42 -20.16 -0.02
N ALA A 187 -2.35 -19.61 1.19
CA ALA A 187 -2.06 -20.38 2.40
C ALA A 187 -3.12 -21.48 2.65
N ALA A 188 -4.41 -21.15 2.55
CA ALA A 188 -5.49 -22.12 2.72
C ALA A 188 -5.48 -23.22 1.65
N LEU A 189 -5.12 -22.90 0.40
CA LEU A 189 -4.97 -23.88 -0.67
C LEU A 189 -3.82 -24.85 -0.38
N LEU A 190 -2.66 -24.34 0.04
CA LEU A 190 -1.51 -25.17 0.38
C LEU A 190 -1.82 -26.06 1.58
N LEU A 191 -2.39 -25.50 2.66
CA LEU A 191 -2.83 -26.27 3.81
C LEU A 191 -3.83 -27.36 3.41
N GLY A 192 -4.84 -27.03 2.61
CA GLY A 192 -5.82 -28.02 2.14
C GLY A 192 -5.25 -29.12 1.25
N ARG A 193 -4.12 -28.90 0.59
CA ARG A 193 -3.41 -29.93 -0.21
C ARG A 193 -2.53 -30.84 0.63
N PHE A 194 -1.96 -30.33 1.73
CA PHE A 194 -0.94 -31.03 2.52
C PHE A 194 -1.42 -31.45 3.91
N MET A 195 -2.56 -30.96 4.39
CA MET A 195 -3.27 -31.56 5.51
C MET A 195 -3.94 -32.84 4.99
N GLY A 196 -3.45 -34.00 5.43
CA GLY A 196 -4.01 -35.30 5.08
C GLY A 196 -5.52 -35.39 5.38
N ALA A 197 -6.21 -36.36 4.78
CA ALA A 197 -7.66 -36.53 4.89
C ALA A 197 -8.16 -36.84 6.32
N GLU A 198 -7.27 -37.07 7.28
CA GLU A 198 -7.58 -37.35 8.66
C GLU A 198 -7.04 -36.24 9.56
N THR A 199 -7.88 -35.26 9.84
CA THR A 199 -7.81 -34.62 11.15
C THR A 199 -9.17 -34.90 11.79
N GLU A 200 -9.25 -36.01 12.51
CA GLU A 200 -10.29 -36.21 13.52
C GLU A 200 -10.14 -35.08 14.54
N TRP A 201 -10.80 -33.95 14.28
CA TRP A 201 -11.05 -32.93 15.28
C TRP A 201 -12.13 -33.48 16.22
N GLN A 202 -11.69 -34.29 17.18
CA GLN A 202 -12.46 -34.57 18.40
C GLN A 202 -12.54 -33.26 19.20
N ASP A 203 -13.56 -32.44 18.96
CA ASP A 203 -14.67 -32.30 19.92
C ASP A 203 -15.77 -31.36 19.37
N ARG A 204 -16.96 -31.53 19.92
CA ARG A 204 -18.29 -31.17 19.43
C ARG A 204 -18.59 -29.67 19.52
N ASP A 205 -19.11 -29.08 18.44
CA ASP A 205 -20.06 -27.95 18.49
C ASP A 205 -20.71 -27.69 17.12
N ALA A 206 -22.04 -27.49 17.08
CA ALA A 206 -22.84 -27.28 15.86
C ALA A 206 -22.38 -26.09 14.98
N ARG A 207 -21.58 -25.18 15.54
CA ARG A 207 -20.98 -24.04 14.84
C ARG A 207 -19.82 -24.44 13.91
N GLY A 208 -19.15 -25.57 14.16
CA GLY A 208 -18.05 -26.09 13.32
C GLY A 208 -18.52 -26.64 11.96
N GLN A 209 -19.73 -27.20 11.92
CA GLN A 209 -20.32 -27.77 10.69
C GLN A 209 -20.58 -26.70 9.61
N SER A 210 -20.92 -25.46 10.03
CA SER A 210 -21.14 -24.33 9.12
C SER A 210 -19.85 -23.93 8.38
N GLN A 211 -18.72 -23.88 9.08
CA GLN A 211 -17.42 -23.49 8.52
C GLN A 211 -16.86 -24.58 7.60
N LEU A 212 -17.02 -25.86 7.95
CA LEU A 212 -16.64 -26.99 7.10
C LEU A 212 -17.45 -27.05 5.80
N SER A 213 -18.76 -26.74 5.86
CA SER A 213 -19.58 -26.63 4.67
C SER A 213 -19.16 -25.49 3.75
N ARG A 214 -18.56 -24.42 4.31
CA ARG A 214 -18.00 -23.28 3.55
C ARG A 214 -16.63 -23.61 2.95
N ALA A 215 -15.76 -24.30 3.68
CA ALA A 215 -14.47 -24.76 3.18
C ALA A 215 -14.63 -25.81 2.05
N ARG A 216 -15.56 -26.77 2.20
CA ARG A 216 -15.92 -27.72 1.13
C ARG A 216 -16.52 -27.01 -0.08
N ARG A 217 -17.47 -26.09 0.12
CA ARG A 217 -18.00 -25.26 -0.98
C ARG A 217 -16.95 -24.37 -1.64
N ALA A 218 -15.94 -23.89 -0.91
CA ALA A 218 -14.84 -23.13 -1.47
C ALA A 218 -13.92 -24.02 -2.32
N ARG A 219 -13.63 -25.25 -1.85
CA ARG A 219 -12.91 -26.26 -2.63
C ARG A 219 -13.65 -26.61 -3.93
N ASP A 220 -14.96 -26.86 -3.83
CA ASP A 220 -15.77 -27.32 -4.96
C ASP A 220 -16.10 -26.16 -5.94
N ARG A 221 -16.12 -24.90 -5.48
CA ARG A 221 -16.22 -23.71 -6.36
C ARG A 221 -14.92 -23.43 -7.10
N LEU A 222 -13.77 -23.68 -6.47
CA LEU A 222 -12.47 -23.53 -7.12
C LEU A 222 -12.26 -24.60 -8.20
N SER A 223 -12.70 -25.85 -7.98
CA SER A 223 -12.65 -26.89 -9.01
C SER A 223 -13.62 -26.66 -10.18
N ALA A 224 -14.73 -25.93 -9.97
CA ALA A 224 -15.69 -25.60 -11.02
C ALA A 224 -15.25 -24.41 -11.91
N SER A 225 -14.38 -23.53 -11.43
CA SER A 225 -13.91 -22.34 -12.18
C SER A 225 -12.67 -22.57 -13.05
N ASP A 226 -12.05 -23.76 -13.01
CA ASP A 226 -10.82 -24.08 -13.77
C ASP A 226 -11.05 -24.66 -15.18
N ARG A 227 -12.25 -24.51 -15.77
CA ARG A 227 -12.42 -24.71 -17.22
C ARG A 227 -12.02 -23.45 -17.98
N ILE A 228 -10.72 -23.22 -18.07
CA ILE A 228 -10.13 -22.37 -19.11
C ILE A 228 -10.07 -23.23 -20.38
N ASP A 229 -10.95 -22.94 -21.33
CA ASP A 229 -10.89 -23.51 -22.67
C ASP A 229 -9.74 -22.85 -23.45
N VAL A 230 -8.67 -23.60 -23.69
CA VAL A 230 -7.54 -23.18 -24.54
C VAL A 230 -7.61 -24.02 -25.80
N SER A 231 -8.41 -23.61 -26.78
CA SER A 231 -8.33 -24.15 -28.13
C SER A 231 -8.46 -23.08 -29.22
N SER A 232 -7.32 -22.86 -29.89
CA SER A 232 -7.10 -22.47 -31.28
C SER A 232 -7.76 -21.20 -31.86
N GLY A 233 -6.91 -20.22 -32.16
CA GLY A 233 -7.23 -19.09 -33.04
C GLY A 233 -6.01 -18.61 -33.84
N THR A 234 -5.32 -19.52 -34.55
CA THR A 234 -4.34 -19.14 -35.57
C THR A 234 -5.10 -18.61 -36.78
N ARG A 235 -5.19 -17.28 -36.94
CA ARG A 235 -5.59 -16.66 -38.20
C ARG A 235 -4.34 -16.31 -38.99
N ASP A 236 -4.14 -17.09 -40.04
CA ASP A 236 -3.24 -16.82 -41.14
C ASP A 236 -3.66 -15.53 -41.87
N ARG A 237 -2.67 -14.72 -42.24
CA ARG A 237 -2.82 -13.54 -43.09
C ARG A 237 -2.27 -13.91 -44.46
N THR A 238 -3.12 -14.02 -45.47
CA THR A 238 -2.75 -13.71 -46.86
C THR A 238 -4.00 -13.38 -47.69
N ALA A 239 -3.80 -12.39 -48.58
CA ALA A 239 -4.66 -11.85 -49.64
C ALA A 239 -5.88 -11.01 -49.21
#